data_AF-A0A1T4SQQ8-F1
#
_entry.id   AF-A0A1T4SQQ8-F1
#
_cell.length_a   1.000
_cell.length_b   1.000
_cell.length_c   1.000
_cell.angle_alpha   90.00
_cell.angle_beta   90.00
_cell.angle_gamma   90.00
#
_symmetry.space_group_name_H-M   'P 1'
#
loop_
_entity.id
_entity.type
_entity.pdbx_description
1 polymer ?
#
loop_
_entity_poly.entity_id
_entity_poly.type
_entity_poly.pdbx_seq_one_letter_code
_entity_poly.pdbx_strand_id
1 'polypeptide(L)'
;MASWFDRITLRQIAFGAGAALVCLFAIGWATRDPPADKPYLKIAGSGFMFNYRVADAYYGFTAYVQKPVRNLSLLEASFEDPAGGPPHVVSTRLSPRTRQYSLRSPPLSGIEKDRPYGVDVRLIQAGDGAVLFSDHFTVTSQIADDILPKEPLTIGPGYTRNPRLSVDENHRG
;
A
#
# COMPACT_ATOMS: atom_id res chain seq x y z
N MET A 1 -58.42 -20.65 -11.25
CA MET A 1 -57.11 -20.22 -10.73
C MET A 1 -56.99 -18.71 -10.92
N ALA A 2 -57.63 -17.90 -10.08
CA ALA A 2 -57.45 -16.43 -9.97
C ALA A 2 -58.60 -15.84 -9.13
N SER A 3 -58.32 -15.44 -7.88
CA SER A 3 -59.11 -14.40 -7.16
C SER A 3 -58.46 -13.95 -5.83
N TRP A 4 -57.18 -14.21 -5.59
CA TRP A 4 -56.54 -13.82 -4.33
C TRP A 4 -56.22 -12.31 -4.23
N PHE A 5 -56.26 -11.58 -5.35
CA PHE A 5 -55.87 -10.17 -5.42
C PHE A 5 -57.02 -9.16 -5.14
N ASP A 6 -58.28 -9.59 -5.09
CA ASP A 6 -59.45 -8.69 -5.02
C ASP A 6 -59.78 -8.13 -3.62
N ARG A 7 -58.95 -8.41 -2.61
CA ARG A 7 -59.16 -7.94 -1.23
C ARG A 7 -58.08 -6.99 -0.70
N ILE A 8 -57.20 -6.50 -1.57
CA ILE A 8 -56.16 -5.57 -1.16
C ILE A 8 -56.71 -4.15 -1.27
N THR A 9 -57.05 -3.57 -0.13
CA THR A 9 -57.49 -2.16 -0.08
C THR A 9 -56.29 -1.23 -0.20
N LEU A 10 -56.47 -0.05 -0.81
CA LEU A 10 -55.41 0.96 -1.00
C LEU A 10 -54.63 1.27 0.30
N ARG A 11 -55.33 1.19 1.44
CA ARG A 11 -54.78 1.39 2.78
C ARG A 11 -53.77 0.30 3.19
N GLN A 12 -53.99 -0.96 2.80
CA GLN A 12 -53.07 -2.07 3.05
C GLN A 12 -51.81 -1.96 2.20
N ILE A 13 -51.94 -1.51 0.95
CA ILE A 13 -50.78 -1.22 0.08
C ILE A 13 -49.94 -0.09 0.68
N ALA A 14 -50.58 1.00 1.13
CA ALA A 14 -49.90 2.12 1.76
C ALA A 14 -49.18 1.71 3.05
N PHE A 15 -49.82 0.88 3.91
CA PHE A 15 -49.18 0.35 5.11
C PHE A 15 -48.02 -0.59 4.80
N GLY A 16 -48.17 -1.50 3.84
CA GLY A 16 -47.11 -2.42 3.41
C GLY A 16 -45.91 -1.67 2.81
N ALA A 17 -46.16 -0.68 1.96
CA ALA A 17 -45.13 0.17 1.39
C ALA A 17 -44.42 1.02 2.45
N GLY A 18 -45.17 1.58 3.41
CA GLY A 18 -44.61 2.32 4.53
C GLY A 18 -43.72 1.45 5.42
N ALA A 19 -44.17 0.25 5.76
CA ALA A 19 -43.37 -0.71 6.52
C ALA A 19 -42.10 -1.12 5.77
N ALA A 20 -42.20 -1.39 4.46
CA ALA A 20 -41.04 -1.71 3.63
C ALA A 20 -40.02 -0.56 3.57
N LEU A 21 -40.48 0.70 3.43
CA LEU A 21 -39.62 1.88 3.46
C LEU A 21 -38.92 2.05 4.81
N VAL A 22 -39.62 1.83 5.93
CA VAL A 22 -39.03 1.88 7.27
C VAL A 22 -37.99 0.78 7.44
N CYS A 23 -38.26 -0.44 6.98
CA CYS A 23 -37.29 -1.53 7.01
C CYS A 23 -36.04 -1.21 6.18
N LEU A 24 -36.20 -0.71 4.95
CA LEU A 24 -35.08 -0.30 4.10
C LEU A 24 -34.28 0.86 4.71
N PHE A 25 -34.95 1.81 5.34
CA PHE A 25 -34.29 2.93 6.02
C PHE A 25 -33.52 2.45 7.27
N ALA A 26 -34.09 1.55 8.06
CA ALA A 26 -33.44 0.95 9.23
C ALA A 26 -32.21 0.11 8.82
N ILE A 27 -32.32 -0.66 7.74
CA ILE A 27 -31.17 -1.40 7.17
C ILE A 27 -30.11 -0.42 6.70
N GLY A 28 -30.47 0.58 5.89
CA GLY A 28 -29.52 1.58 5.39
C GLY A 28 -28.83 2.37 6.50
N TRP A 29 -29.55 2.65 7.60
CA TRP A 29 -28.98 3.30 8.78
C TRP A 29 -28.03 2.38 9.55
N ALA A 30 -28.40 1.11 9.73
CA ALA A 30 -27.56 0.11 10.40
C ALA A 30 -26.30 -0.26 9.60
N THR A 31 -26.34 -0.20 8.27
CA THR A 31 -25.21 -0.49 7.39
C THR A 31 -24.35 0.74 7.07
N ARG A 32 -24.69 1.92 7.62
CA ARG A 32 -23.94 3.15 7.34
C ARG A 32 -22.67 3.21 8.19
N ASP A 33 -21.53 3.04 7.55
CA ASP A 33 -20.24 3.31 8.20
C ASP A 33 -20.06 4.82 8.48
N PRO A 34 -19.82 5.22 9.74
CA PRO A 34 -19.51 6.61 10.06
C PRO A 34 -18.24 7.05 9.31
N PRO A 35 -18.26 8.20 8.62
CA PRO A 35 -17.04 8.77 8.00
C PRO A 35 -15.93 9.07 9.03
N ALA A 36 -16.30 9.22 10.30
CA ALA A 36 -15.39 9.50 11.41
C ALA A 36 -14.39 8.36 11.64
N ASP A 37 -14.83 7.10 11.49
CA ASP A 37 -14.03 5.93 11.84
C ASP A 37 -13.09 5.46 10.72
N LYS A 38 -13.19 6.05 9.51
CA LYS A 38 -12.29 5.70 8.42
C LYS A 38 -10.87 6.19 8.73
N PRO A 39 -9.84 5.34 8.62
CA PRO A 39 -8.46 5.79 8.80
C PRO A 39 -8.09 6.82 7.72
N TYR A 40 -7.17 7.76 8.00
CA TYR A 40 -6.76 8.77 7.02
C TYR A 40 -6.11 8.14 5.79
N LEU A 41 -5.33 7.08 6.01
CA LEU A 41 -4.64 6.31 4.99
C LEU A 41 -5.10 4.85 5.04
N LYS A 42 -5.15 4.22 3.87
CA LYS A 42 -5.33 2.78 3.71
C LYS A 42 -4.16 2.23 2.89
N ILE A 43 -3.40 1.31 3.46
CA ILE A 43 -2.35 0.60 2.72
C ILE A 43 -3.03 -0.38 1.76
N ALA A 44 -2.77 -0.21 0.46
CA ALA A 44 -3.35 -0.99 -0.62
C ALA A 44 -2.56 -2.26 -0.92
N GLY A 45 -1.24 -2.20 -0.74
CA GLY A 45 -0.31 -3.29 -0.98
C GLY A 45 1.10 -2.86 -0.59
N SER A 46 1.92 -3.85 -0.25
CA SER A 46 3.33 -3.70 0.07
C SER A 46 4.11 -4.88 -0.48
N GLY A 47 5.42 -4.71 -0.67
CA GLY A 47 6.26 -5.80 -1.15
C GLY A 47 7.67 -5.37 -1.49
N PHE A 48 8.52 -6.37 -1.71
CA PHE A 48 9.87 -6.22 -2.24
C PHE A 48 9.85 -6.24 -3.76
N MET A 49 10.68 -5.40 -4.36
CA MET A 49 10.94 -5.36 -5.79
C MET A 49 12.43 -5.59 -6.02
N PHE A 50 12.74 -6.66 -6.75
CA PHE A 50 14.09 -7.05 -7.10
C PHE A 50 14.34 -6.72 -8.57
N ASN A 51 15.28 -5.82 -8.83
CA ASN A 51 15.70 -5.49 -10.18
C ASN A 51 17.00 -6.21 -10.53
N TYR A 52 16.86 -7.42 -11.08
CA TYR A 52 17.97 -8.27 -11.51
C TYR A 52 18.90 -7.63 -12.57
N ARG A 53 18.46 -6.58 -13.27
CA ARG A 53 19.30 -5.92 -14.29
C ARG A 53 20.36 -5.02 -13.69
N VAL A 54 20.04 -4.38 -12.57
CA VAL A 54 20.93 -3.44 -11.87
C VAL A 54 21.42 -3.98 -10.52
N ALA A 55 20.95 -5.17 -10.13
CA ALA A 55 21.23 -5.80 -8.83
C ALA A 55 20.77 -4.95 -7.63
N ASP A 56 19.67 -4.20 -7.80
CA ASP A 56 19.07 -3.41 -6.72
C ASP A 56 17.80 -4.09 -6.20
N ALA A 57 17.67 -4.13 -4.88
CA ALA A 57 16.43 -4.46 -4.20
C ALA A 57 15.91 -3.26 -3.42
N TYR A 58 14.61 -3.04 -3.47
CA TYR A 58 13.93 -2.05 -2.63
C TYR A 58 12.58 -2.62 -2.22
N TYR A 59 12.04 -2.17 -1.09
CA TYR A 59 10.65 -2.48 -0.75
C TYR A 59 9.86 -1.21 -0.59
N GLY A 60 8.56 -1.34 -0.78
CA GLY A 60 7.67 -0.21 -0.82
C GLY A 60 6.24 -0.60 -0.59
N PHE A 61 5.39 0.42 -0.56
CA PHE A 61 3.97 0.26 -0.41
C PHE A 61 3.22 1.30 -1.20
N THR A 62 1.95 1.01 -1.44
CA THR A 62 0.99 1.95 -1.99
C THR A 62 -0.06 2.28 -0.94
N ALA A 63 -0.34 3.55 -0.74
CA ALA A 63 -1.37 4.03 0.17
C ALA A 63 -2.42 4.88 -0.54
N TYR A 64 -3.67 4.72 -0.12
CA TYR A 64 -4.81 5.55 -0.52
C TYR A 64 -5.19 6.53 0.58
N VAL A 65 -5.28 7.81 0.22
CA VAL A 65 -5.79 8.87 1.08
C VAL A 65 -7.31 8.82 1.09
N GLN A 66 -7.90 8.46 2.23
CA GLN A 66 -9.34 8.27 2.40
C GLN A 66 -10.05 9.55 2.85
N LYS A 67 -9.35 10.39 3.62
CA LYS A 67 -9.88 11.65 4.15
C LYS A 67 -9.18 12.84 3.48
N PRO A 68 -9.89 13.91 3.11
CA PRO A 68 -9.27 15.13 2.62
C PRO A 68 -8.27 15.69 3.64
N VAL A 69 -7.10 16.07 3.17
CA VAL A 69 -6.04 16.70 3.97
C VAL A 69 -5.71 18.07 3.38
N ARG A 70 -5.01 18.91 4.15
CA ARG A 70 -4.51 20.19 3.62
C ARG A 70 -3.57 19.92 2.44
N ASN A 71 -3.63 20.78 1.43
CA ASN A 71 -2.69 20.73 0.32
C ASN A 71 -1.25 20.84 0.87
N LEU A 72 -0.31 20.13 0.23
CA LEU A 72 1.10 20.08 0.62
C LEU A 72 1.38 19.41 1.97
N SER A 73 0.41 18.70 2.55
CA SER A 73 0.67 17.79 3.69
C SER A 73 1.76 16.78 3.31
N LEU A 74 2.46 16.22 4.29
CA LEU A 74 3.58 15.31 4.06
C LEU A 74 3.18 13.87 4.42
N LEU A 75 3.39 12.95 3.48
CA LEU A 75 3.38 11.52 3.75
C LEU A 75 4.83 11.09 3.92
N GLU A 76 5.18 10.69 5.12
CA GLU A 76 6.49 10.21 5.51
C GLU A 76 6.44 8.71 5.78
N ALA A 77 7.43 7.99 5.28
CA ALA A 77 7.64 6.58 5.57
C ALA A 77 9.07 6.36 6.04
N SER A 78 9.23 5.62 7.13
CA SER A 78 10.50 5.15 7.65
C SER A 78 10.61 3.65 7.40
N PHE A 79 11.58 3.25 6.61
CA PHE A 79 11.85 1.87 6.22
C PHE A 79 12.99 1.33 7.08
N GLU A 80 12.79 0.23 7.80
CA GLU A 80 13.88 -0.49 8.47
C GLU A 80 15.00 -0.84 7.48
N ASP A 81 16.26 -0.64 7.90
CA ASP A 81 17.43 -1.05 7.11
C ASP A 81 17.72 -2.54 7.34
N PRO A 82 17.64 -3.38 6.29
CA PRO A 82 17.93 -4.80 6.42
C PRO A 82 19.33 -5.14 6.90
N ALA A 83 20.32 -4.28 6.61
CA ALA A 83 21.70 -4.45 7.05
C ALA A 83 21.91 -4.08 8.53
N GLY A 84 20.86 -3.63 9.23
CA GLY A 84 20.89 -3.27 10.65
C GLY A 84 21.32 -1.83 10.94
N GLY A 85 21.38 -0.97 9.92
CA GLY A 85 21.64 0.46 10.08
C GLY A 85 20.42 1.30 10.48
N PRO A 86 20.53 2.63 10.43
CA PRO A 86 19.42 3.52 10.74
C PRO A 86 18.30 3.41 9.68
N PRO A 87 17.02 3.54 10.06
CA PRO A 87 15.91 3.50 9.11
C PRO A 87 16.01 4.56 8.00
N HIS A 88 15.61 4.19 6.79
CA HIS A 88 15.55 5.10 5.66
C HIS A 88 14.24 5.87 5.65
N VAL A 89 14.32 7.19 5.83
CA VAL A 89 13.15 8.06 5.80
C VAL A 89 12.94 8.61 4.39
N VAL A 90 11.75 8.38 3.83
CA VAL A 90 11.33 8.89 2.53
C VAL A 90 10.02 9.64 2.72
N SER A 91 9.91 10.83 2.12
CA SER A 91 8.70 11.64 2.22
C SER A 91 8.25 12.19 0.88
N THR A 92 6.93 12.38 0.75
CA THR A 92 6.32 12.97 -0.43
C THR A 92 5.18 13.91 -0.05
N ARG A 93 4.98 14.96 -0.84
CA ARG A 93 3.92 15.95 -0.60
C ARG A 93 2.61 15.52 -1.24
N LEU A 94 1.54 15.60 -0.47
CA LEU A 94 0.20 15.30 -0.95
C LEU A 94 -0.32 16.46 -1.81
N SER A 95 -0.92 16.07 -2.93
CA SER A 95 -1.65 16.94 -3.84
C SER A 95 -3.14 16.60 -3.83
N PRO A 96 -4.05 17.59 -3.91
CA PRO A 96 -5.48 17.37 -4.07
C PRO A 96 -5.86 16.57 -5.32
N ARG A 97 -4.99 16.54 -6.33
CA ARG A 97 -5.24 15.85 -7.61
C ARG A 97 -5.05 14.35 -7.56
N THR A 98 -4.29 13.84 -6.58
CA THR A 98 -3.92 12.43 -6.49
C THR A 98 -4.28 11.88 -5.11
N ARG A 99 -4.94 10.73 -5.08
CA ARG A 99 -5.29 10.02 -3.84
C ARG A 99 -4.44 8.78 -3.58
N GLN A 100 -3.61 8.39 -4.54
CA GLN A 100 -2.76 7.19 -4.47
C GLN A 100 -1.29 7.59 -4.46
N TYR A 101 -0.57 7.18 -3.42
CA TYR A 101 0.85 7.45 -3.28
C TYR A 101 1.61 6.14 -3.16
N SER A 102 2.75 6.06 -3.84
CA SER A 102 3.66 4.91 -3.72
C SER A 102 4.99 5.41 -3.17
N LEU A 103 5.40 4.87 -2.03
CA LEU A 103 6.68 5.15 -1.40
C LEU A 103 7.52 3.88 -1.45
N ARG A 104 8.83 4.07 -1.63
CA ARG A 104 9.81 2.99 -1.77
C ARG A 104 11.06 3.41 -1.03
N SER A 105 11.73 2.43 -0.43
CA SER A 105 13.06 2.62 0.12
C SER A 105 14.05 2.99 -0.99
N PRO A 106 15.20 3.58 -0.63
CA PRO A 106 16.41 3.53 -1.46
C PRO A 106 16.80 2.07 -1.78
N PRO A 107 17.76 1.85 -2.71
CA PRO A 107 18.36 0.53 -2.89
C PRO A 107 18.93 0.00 -1.57
N LEU A 108 18.62 -1.25 -1.25
CA LEU A 108 18.98 -1.93 -0.01
C LEU A 108 19.88 -3.13 -0.33
N SER A 109 20.60 -3.57 0.69
CA SER A 109 21.43 -4.77 0.67
C SER A 109 21.22 -5.55 1.96
N GLY A 110 21.45 -6.87 1.93
CA GLY A 110 21.34 -7.72 3.13
C GLY A 110 19.90 -8.11 3.47
N ILE A 111 19.04 -8.26 2.45
CA ILE A 111 17.66 -8.72 2.66
C ILE A 111 17.65 -10.23 2.89
N GLU A 112 17.12 -10.63 4.03
CA GLU A 112 16.93 -12.02 4.44
C GLU A 112 15.56 -12.53 4.00
N LYS A 113 15.51 -13.79 3.58
CA LYS A 113 14.27 -14.48 3.25
C LYS A 113 13.44 -14.70 4.51
N ASP A 114 12.14 -14.53 4.39
CA ASP A 114 11.13 -14.76 5.44
C ASP A 114 11.32 -13.87 6.68
N ARG A 115 12.19 -12.86 6.61
CA ARG A 115 12.35 -11.84 7.65
C ARG A 115 11.33 -10.72 7.45
N PRO A 116 10.50 -10.40 8.47
CA PRO A 116 9.63 -9.22 8.43
C PRO A 116 10.45 -7.95 8.70
N TYR A 117 10.32 -6.95 7.83
CA TYR A 117 10.93 -5.64 7.97
C TYR A 117 9.88 -4.58 8.28
N GLY A 118 10.13 -3.76 9.29
CA GLY A 118 9.20 -2.72 9.74
C GLY A 118 9.12 -1.52 8.79
N VAL A 119 7.91 -0.99 8.63
CA VAL A 119 7.63 0.29 7.99
C VAL A 119 6.74 1.12 8.91
N ASP A 120 7.24 2.29 9.30
CA ASP A 120 6.45 3.29 10.00
C ASP A 120 5.96 4.34 9.00
N VAL A 121 4.66 4.62 9.01
CA VAL A 121 4.04 5.59 8.11
C VAL A 121 3.39 6.69 8.92
N ARG A 122 3.69 7.95 8.55
CA ARG A 122 3.15 9.14 9.20
C ARG A 122 2.56 10.09 8.17
N LEU A 123 1.39 10.63 8.49
CA LEU A 123 0.76 11.72 7.75
C LEU A 123 0.85 12.99 8.58
N ILE A 124 1.57 13.98 8.06
CA ILE A 124 1.83 15.24 8.75
C ILE A 124 1.10 16.36 8.01
N GLN A 125 0.30 17.12 8.75
CA GLN A 125 -0.47 18.23 8.22
C GLN A 125 0.43 19.41 7.85
N ALA A 126 0.16 20.02 6.69
CA ALA A 126 0.84 21.24 6.29
C ALA A 126 0.44 22.43 7.17
N GLY A 127 1.44 23.21 7.60
CA GLY A 127 1.27 24.44 8.38
C GLY A 127 1.66 24.27 9.84
N ASP A 128 0.89 23.48 10.58
CA ASP A 128 1.09 23.23 12.02
C ASP A 128 2.01 22.03 12.32
N GLY A 129 2.25 21.16 11.33
CA GLY A 129 3.05 19.95 11.51
C GLY A 129 2.35 18.87 12.34
N ALA A 130 1.03 18.95 12.51
CA ALA A 130 0.29 17.97 13.30
C ALA A 130 0.32 16.59 12.64
N VAL A 131 0.63 15.55 13.43
CA VAL A 131 0.55 14.15 12.96
C VAL A 131 -0.92 13.75 12.95
N LEU A 132 -1.50 13.64 11.76
CA LEU A 132 -2.91 13.24 11.57
C LEU A 132 -3.10 11.74 11.65
N PHE A 133 -2.07 10.98 11.31
CA PHE A 133 -2.12 9.53 11.26
C PHE A 133 -0.71 8.96 11.43
N SER A 134 -0.63 7.84 12.14
CA SER A 134 0.56 7.03 12.30
C SER A 134 0.14 5.58 12.25
N ASP A 135 0.88 4.76 11.52
CA ASP A 135 0.65 3.32 11.43
C ASP A 135 1.99 2.60 11.27
N HIS A 136 2.01 1.34 11.68
CA HIS A 136 3.17 0.47 11.60
C HIS A 136 2.74 -0.86 11.00
N PHE A 137 3.47 -1.31 9.98
CA PHE A 137 3.26 -2.63 9.40
C PHE A 137 4.59 -3.24 8.96
N THR A 138 4.60 -4.56 8.82
CA THR A 138 5.78 -5.29 8.36
C THR A 138 5.63 -5.74 6.91
N VAL A 139 6.73 -5.73 6.18
CA VAL A 139 6.84 -6.30 4.83
C VAL A 139 7.81 -7.46 4.88
N THR A 140 7.36 -8.64 4.46
CA THR A 140 8.19 -9.85 4.46
C THR A 140 8.60 -10.18 3.03
N SER A 141 9.90 -10.39 2.80
CA SER A 141 10.38 -10.89 1.51
C SER A 141 10.25 -12.41 1.43
N GLN A 142 9.69 -12.94 0.35
CA GLN A 142 9.62 -14.39 0.07
C GLN A 142 10.93 -14.95 -0.54
N ILE A 143 11.86 -14.05 -0.88
CA ILE A 143 13.13 -14.34 -1.55
C ILE A 143 14.25 -13.59 -0.81
N ALA A 144 15.40 -14.25 -0.59
CA ALA A 144 16.59 -13.59 -0.05
C ALA A 144 17.34 -12.85 -1.16
N ASP A 145 18.11 -11.83 -0.76
CA ASP A 145 19.04 -11.09 -1.64
C ASP A 145 20.19 -11.98 -2.14
N ASP A 146 20.37 -13.17 -1.56
CA ASP A 146 21.36 -14.16 -1.97
C ASP A 146 21.12 -14.72 -3.39
N ILE A 147 19.92 -14.50 -3.94
CA ILE A 147 19.56 -14.83 -5.33
C ILE A 147 19.96 -13.69 -6.29
N LEU A 148 20.25 -12.47 -5.79
CA LEU A 148 20.79 -11.41 -6.63
C LEU A 148 22.28 -11.66 -6.91
N PRO A 149 22.71 -11.58 -8.19
CA PRO A 149 24.12 -11.75 -8.52
C PRO A 149 24.96 -10.62 -7.90
N LYS A 150 26.13 -10.98 -7.32
CA LYS A 150 27.06 -10.07 -6.64
C LYS A 150 27.56 -8.90 -7.51
N GLU A 151 27.39 -9.00 -8.83
CA GLU A 151 27.64 -7.93 -9.80
C GLU A 151 26.53 -7.92 -10.86
N PRO A 152 26.20 -6.75 -11.45
CA PRO A 152 25.30 -6.68 -12.59
C PRO A 152 25.78 -7.59 -13.71
N LEU A 153 24.89 -8.43 -14.25
CA LEU A 153 25.22 -9.34 -15.36
C LEU A 153 25.51 -8.59 -16.67
N THR A 154 25.14 -7.31 -16.74
CA THR A 154 25.23 -6.49 -17.95
C THR A 154 25.73 -5.08 -17.65
N ILE A 155 26.56 -4.54 -18.55
CA ILE A 155 27.06 -3.15 -18.49
C ILE A 155 26.69 -2.43 -19.81
N GLY A 156 26.17 -1.21 -19.69
CA GLY A 156 25.92 -0.31 -20.83
C GLY A 156 24.60 -0.56 -21.61
N PRO A 157 24.24 0.33 -22.54
CA PRO A 157 22.95 0.31 -23.26
C PRO A 157 22.78 -0.88 -24.24
N GLY A 158 23.82 -1.68 -24.43
CA GLY A 158 23.87 -2.80 -25.37
C GLY A 158 23.72 -4.20 -24.76
N TYR A 159 23.33 -4.33 -23.49
CA TYR A 159 23.21 -5.64 -22.81
C TYR A 159 24.50 -6.48 -22.87
N THR A 160 25.67 -5.83 -22.88
CA THR A 160 26.96 -6.52 -22.92
C THR A 160 27.18 -7.26 -21.61
N ARG A 161 27.46 -8.56 -21.67
CA ARG A 161 27.80 -9.40 -20.51
C ARG A 161 28.96 -8.77 -19.73
N ASN A 162 28.85 -8.69 -18.40
CA ASN A 162 29.92 -8.19 -17.54
C ASN A 162 31.20 -9.03 -17.70
N PRO A 163 32.33 -8.43 -18.14
CA PRO A 163 33.59 -9.14 -18.39
C PRO A 163 34.23 -9.78 -17.15
N ARG A 164 33.83 -9.37 -15.94
CA ARG A 164 34.37 -9.95 -14.69
C ARG A 164 33.86 -11.37 -14.43
N LEU A 165 32.71 -11.74 -14.99
CA LEU A 165 32.14 -13.08 -14.84
C LEU A 165 32.94 -14.15 -15.60
N SER A 166 33.69 -13.79 -16.65
CA SER A 166 34.55 -14.74 -17.37
C SER A 166 35.90 -15.00 -16.71
N VAL A 167 36.31 -14.19 -15.72
CA VAL A 167 37.62 -14.33 -15.09
C VAL A 167 37.61 -15.45 -14.02
N ASP A 168 36.45 -15.70 -13.40
CA ASP A 168 36.29 -16.73 -12.36
C ASP A 168 36.08 -18.15 -12.92
N GLU A 169 35.63 -18.28 -14.18
CA GLU A 169 35.39 -19.60 -14.79
C GLU A 169 36.69 -20.30 -15.23
N ASN A 170 37.78 -19.55 -15.44
CA ASN A 170 39.06 -20.10 -15.91
C ASN A 170 40.02 -20.56 -14.78
N HIS A 171 39.57 -20.57 -13.52
CA HIS A 171 40.35 -21.00 -12.35
C HIS A 171 39.74 -22.21 -11.60
N ARG A 172 38.74 -22.88 -12.19
CA ARG A 172 38.21 -24.16 -11.71
C ARG A 172 38.07 -25.16 -12.87
N GLY A 173 39.18 -25.77 -13.27
CA GLY A 173 39.20 -26.86 -14.24
C GLY A 173 40.53 -26.96 -14.96
#